data_AF-A0AAE3M7W6-F1
#
_entry.id   AF-A0AAE3M7W6-F1
#
_cell.length_a   1.000
_cell.length_b   1.000
_cell.length_c   1.000
_cell.angle_alpha   90.00
_cell.angle_beta   90.00
_cell.angle_gamma   90.00
#
_symmetry.space_group_name_H-M   'P 1'
#
loop_
_entity.id
_entity.type
_entity.pdbx_description
1 polymer ?
#
loop_
_entity_poly.entity_id
_entity_poly.type
_entity_poly.pdbx_seq_one_letter_code
_entity_poly.pdbx_strand_id
1 'polypeptide(L)'
;MADNYRIEAFSGINDHLTIKGKRTKRLSISFDLPIDVANDVHFTLIDPKGNEFSSSTSKNVSIIYQEETSKLIASSLGNGDLDSKRVEMIFKPDYKLQKGTYTIKICNSDEYLGSTQIRFK
;
A
#
# COMPACT_ATOMS: atom_id res chain seq x y z
N MET A 1 10.22 6.73 8.68
CA MET A 1 9.20 5.74 9.08
C MET A 1 7.92 6.03 8.31
N ALA A 2 7.20 5.01 7.84
CA ALA A 2 5.93 5.18 7.14
C ALA A 2 4.78 5.41 8.13
N ASP A 3 3.90 6.35 7.80
CA ASP A 3 2.73 6.73 8.61
C ASP A 3 1.45 6.77 7.77
N ASN A 4 0.28 6.94 8.40
CA ASN A 4 -1.02 7.10 7.76
C ASN A 4 -1.42 5.96 6.80
N TYR A 5 -1.26 4.72 7.25
CA TYR A 5 -1.65 3.55 6.47
C TYR A 5 -3.16 3.52 6.20
N ARG A 6 -3.52 3.51 4.92
CA ARG A 6 -4.88 3.28 4.44
C ARG A 6 -4.92 2.01 3.60
N ILE A 7 -5.91 1.19 3.87
CA ILE A 7 -6.09 -0.09 3.19
C ILE A 7 -7.53 -0.19 2.70
N GLU A 8 -7.68 -0.41 1.41
CA GLU A 8 -8.99 -0.47 0.75
C GLU A 8 -9.08 -1.70 -0.13
N ALA A 9 -10.14 -2.48 0.06
CA ALA A 9 -10.45 -3.61 -0.80
C ALA A 9 -11.67 -3.26 -1.65
N PHE A 10 -11.56 -3.52 -2.95
CA PHE A 10 -12.58 -3.20 -3.95
C PHE A 10 -13.10 -4.47 -4.63
N SER A 11 -14.37 -4.47 -4.98
CA SER A 11 -15.09 -5.59 -5.59
C SER A 11 -15.79 -5.19 -6.88
N GLY A 12 -15.84 -6.15 -7.81
CA GLY A 12 -16.53 -5.98 -9.10
C GLY A 12 -15.76 -5.09 -10.09
N ILE A 13 -16.45 -4.70 -11.17
CA ILE A 13 -15.92 -3.83 -12.23
C ILE A 13 -16.03 -2.34 -11.83
N ASN A 14 -17.02 -2.00 -11.01
CA ASN A 14 -17.29 -0.63 -10.55
C ASN A 14 -16.53 -0.28 -9.26
N ASP A 15 -15.55 -1.11 -8.85
CA ASP A 15 -14.73 -0.92 -7.66
C ASP A 15 -15.53 -0.53 -6.41
N HIS A 16 -16.56 -1.32 -6.07
CA HIS A 16 -17.30 -1.12 -4.82
C HIS A 16 -16.45 -1.56 -3.63
N LEU A 17 -16.35 -0.71 -2.60
CA LEU A 17 -15.67 -1.04 -1.35
C LEU A 17 -16.22 -2.33 -0.73
N THR A 18 -15.31 -3.18 -0.27
CA THR A 18 -15.65 -4.44 0.37
C THR A 18 -14.68 -4.78 1.48
N ILE A 19 -15.17 -5.48 2.49
CA ILE A 19 -14.34 -6.07 3.55
C ILE A 19 -14.17 -7.59 3.36
N LYS A 20 -14.77 -8.16 2.31
CA LYS A 20 -14.77 -9.62 2.06
C LYS A 20 -13.65 -9.98 1.09
N GLY A 21 -12.63 -10.69 1.58
CA GLY A 21 -11.50 -11.15 0.75
C GLY A 21 -11.95 -11.89 -0.51
N LYS A 22 -12.91 -12.82 -0.39
CA LYS A 22 -13.46 -13.58 -1.53
C LYS A 22 -14.07 -12.73 -2.65
N ARG A 23 -14.48 -11.49 -2.36
CA ARG A 23 -15.04 -10.53 -3.33
C ARG A 23 -14.03 -9.48 -3.78
N THR A 24 -12.86 -9.43 -3.13
CA THR A 24 -11.82 -8.46 -3.42
C THR A 24 -11.18 -8.79 -4.76
N LYS A 25 -11.21 -7.82 -5.67
CA LYS A 25 -10.59 -7.87 -7.01
C LYS A 25 -9.40 -6.93 -7.13
N ARG A 26 -9.33 -5.93 -6.25
CA ARG A 26 -8.23 -4.99 -6.13
C ARG A 26 -8.07 -4.61 -4.67
N LEU A 27 -6.84 -4.63 -4.19
CA LEU A 27 -6.45 -4.10 -2.90
C LEU A 27 -5.57 -2.87 -3.16
N SER A 28 -5.94 -1.73 -2.59
CA SER A 28 -5.11 -0.53 -2.56
C SER A 28 -4.59 -0.34 -1.14
N ILE A 29 -3.29 -0.12 -1.02
CA ILE A 29 -2.63 0.18 0.24
C ILE A 29 -1.84 1.46 0.02
N SER A 30 -2.18 2.52 0.75
CA SER A 30 -1.48 3.79 0.70
C SER A 30 -0.94 4.19 2.06
N PHE A 31 0.14 4.94 2.05
CA PHE A 31 0.83 5.43 3.23
C PHE A 31 1.72 6.60 2.83
N ASP A 32 2.10 7.39 3.83
CA ASP A 32 2.87 8.60 3.65
C ASP A 32 4.33 8.32 4.04
N LEU A 33 5.24 8.73 3.16
CA LEU A 33 6.68 8.61 3.36
C LEU A 33 7.35 9.99 3.24
N PRO A 34 8.40 10.25 4.01
CA PRO A 34 9.32 11.35 3.73
C PRO A 34 9.85 11.30 2.28
N ILE A 35 9.97 12.46 1.61
CA ILE A 35 10.38 12.53 0.19
C ILE A 35 11.73 11.85 -0.10
N ASP A 36 12.68 11.93 0.83
CA ASP A 36 14.00 11.30 0.74
C ASP A 36 13.92 9.77 0.66
N VAL A 37 12.88 9.17 1.24
CA VAL A 37 12.66 7.71 1.29
C VAL A 37 11.70 7.24 0.18
N ALA A 38 10.89 8.13 -0.38
CA ALA A 38 9.77 7.77 -1.24
C ALA A 38 10.14 7.35 -2.68
N ASN A 39 11.39 7.51 -3.12
CA ASN A 39 11.78 7.34 -4.53
C ASN A 39 12.22 5.90 -4.90
N ASP A 40 12.54 5.04 -3.94
CA ASP A 40 13.01 3.66 -4.21
C ASP A 40 12.32 2.61 -3.32
N VAL A 41 11.00 2.70 -3.24
CA VAL A 41 10.21 1.83 -2.36
C VAL A 41 9.84 0.53 -3.07
N HIS A 42 9.96 -0.58 -2.35
CA HIS A 42 9.54 -1.90 -2.77
C HIS A 42 8.55 -2.48 -1.78
N PHE A 43 7.66 -3.33 -2.31
CA PHE A 43 6.62 -3.97 -1.53
C PHE A 43 6.66 -5.46 -1.68
N THR A 44 6.46 -6.16 -0.57
CA THR A 44 6.23 -7.59 -0.56
C THR A 44 4.94 -7.91 0.15
N LEU A 45 3.99 -8.51 -0.56
CA LEU A 45 2.77 -9.07 0.00
C LEU A 45 2.99 -10.56 0.29
N ILE A 46 2.73 -10.98 1.53
CA ILE A 46 2.79 -12.37 1.96
C ILE A 46 1.36 -12.84 2.21
N ASP A 47 0.95 -13.90 1.52
CA ASP A 47 -0.38 -14.49 1.69
C ASP A 47 -0.47 -15.38 2.95
N PRO A 48 -1.67 -15.84 3.34
CA PRO A 48 -1.86 -16.71 4.51
C PRO A 48 -1.16 -18.06 4.43
N LYS A 49 -0.69 -18.47 3.24
CA LYS A 49 0.06 -19.70 3.02
C LYS A 49 1.58 -19.46 3.02
N GLY A 50 2.03 -18.21 3.10
CA GLY A 50 3.43 -17.82 3.05
C GLY A 50 3.95 -17.54 1.64
N ASN A 51 3.10 -17.49 0.61
CA ASN A 51 3.54 -17.11 -0.73
C ASN A 51 3.82 -15.61 -0.78
N GLU A 52 4.95 -15.24 -1.40
CA GLU A 52 5.38 -13.86 -1.51
C GLU A 52 5.12 -13.30 -2.93
N PHE A 53 4.58 -12.08 -2.97
CA PHE A 53 4.35 -11.31 -4.19
C PHE A 53 5.07 -9.98 -4.07
N SER A 54 6.14 -9.79 -4.83
CA SER A 54 6.95 -8.58 -4.80
C SER A 54 6.55 -7.63 -5.93
N SER A 55 6.56 -6.33 -5.68
CA SER A 55 6.39 -5.29 -6.70
C SER A 55 7.45 -5.32 -7.80
N SER A 56 8.63 -5.88 -7.53
CA SER A 56 9.73 -5.97 -8.51
C SER A 56 9.58 -7.16 -9.48
N THR A 57 8.88 -8.22 -9.09
CA THR A 57 8.82 -9.48 -9.86
C THR A 57 7.41 -9.89 -10.27
N SER A 58 6.39 -9.47 -9.53
CA SER A 58 5.02 -9.93 -9.72
C SER A 58 4.22 -8.92 -10.54
N LYS A 59 3.68 -9.36 -11.68
CA LYS A 59 2.77 -8.57 -12.53
C LYS A 59 1.47 -8.14 -11.84
N ASN A 60 1.15 -8.79 -10.72
CA ASN A 60 -0.09 -8.58 -9.97
C ASN A 60 0.03 -7.44 -8.95
N VAL A 61 1.24 -6.90 -8.75
CA VAL A 61 1.54 -5.79 -7.85
C VAL A 61 2.05 -4.62 -8.69
N SER A 62 1.49 -3.43 -8.46
CA SER A 62 1.94 -2.20 -9.12
C SER A 62 2.03 -1.08 -8.09
N ILE A 63 3.05 -0.23 -8.23
CA ILE A 63 3.25 0.95 -7.39
C ILE A 63 2.84 2.18 -8.17
N ILE A 64 2.07 3.06 -7.54
CA ILE A 64 1.74 4.38 -8.04
C ILE A 64 2.26 5.39 -7.02
N TYR A 65 3.12 6.28 -7.49
CA TYR A 65 3.56 7.43 -6.70
C TYR A 65 2.57 8.56 -6.93
N GLN A 66 1.81 8.93 -5.90
CA GLN A 66 0.97 10.11 -5.99
C GLN A 66 1.84 11.33 -5.65
N GLU A 67 2.13 12.14 -6.66
CA GLU A 67 2.64 13.48 -6.42
C GLU A 67 1.45 14.34 -5.98
N GLU A 68 1.42 14.76 -4.72
CA GLU A 68 0.46 15.79 -4.32
C GLU A 68 0.84 17.09 -5.04
N THR A 69 0.21 17.34 -6.20
CA THR A 69 0.31 18.62 -6.92
C THR A 69 -0.65 19.65 -6.33
N SER A 70 -0.76 19.70 -5.00
CA SER A 70 -1.61 20.65 -4.31
C SER A 70 -0.90 21.17 -3.06
N LYS A 71 -0.11 22.23 -3.23
CA LYS A 71 0.20 23.16 -2.14
C LYS A 71 -1.11 23.79 -1.65
N LEU A 72 -1.90 23.07 -0.87
CA LEU A 72 -2.89 23.67 0.01
C LEU A 72 -2.18 23.93 1.33
N ILE A 73 -1.41 25.02 1.36
CA ILE A 73 -0.86 25.57 2.60
C ILE A 73 -2.04 26.12 3.41
N ALA A 74 -2.64 25.28 4.26
CA ALA A 74 -3.35 25.79 5.42
C ALA A 74 -2.27 26.27 6.39
N SER A 75 -2.20 27.58 6.62
CA SER A 75 -1.20 28.23 7.45
C SER A 75 -1.25 27.71 8.89
N SER A 76 -0.45 26.68 9.17
CA SER A 76 -0.17 26.16 10.51
C SER A 76 1.27 26.49 10.83
N LEU A 77 1.48 27.61 11.53
CA LEU A 77 2.75 27.94 12.16
C LEU A 77 3.09 26.86 13.19
N GLY A 78 3.99 25.95 12.86
CA GLY A 78 4.48 24.95 13.82
C GLY A 78 5.39 23.90 13.21
N ASN A 79 6.70 24.19 13.21
CA ASN A 79 7.83 23.26 13.07
C ASN A 79 7.81 22.23 11.93
N GLY A 80 8.46 22.60 10.82
CA GLY A 80 9.14 21.68 9.92
C GLY A 80 8.23 20.68 9.20
N ASP A 81 7.50 21.14 8.20
CA ASP A 81 6.91 20.26 7.18
C ASP A 81 8.06 19.51 6.48
N LEU A 82 8.37 18.31 6.97
CA LEU A 82 9.05 17.32 6.16
C LEU A 82 8.05 16.96 5.07
N ASP A 83 8.25 17.51 3.87
CA ASP A 83 7.45 17.18 2.71
C ASP A 83 7.31 15.64 2.61
N SER A 84 6.07 15.16 2.70
CA SER A 84 5.74 13.73 2.64
C SER A 84 5.07 13.41 1.31
N LYS A 85 5.45 12.30 0.68
CA LYS A 85 4.86 11.78 -0.54
C LYS A 85 3.98 10.58 -0.21
N ARG A 86 2.75 10.58 -0.73
CA ARG A 86 1.87 9.41 -0.64
C ARG A 86 2.24 8.38 -1.69
N VAL A 87 2.51 7.16 -1.25
CA VAL A 87 2.75 6.01 -2.12
C VAL A 87 1.55 5.09 -2.07
N GLU A 88 1.05 4.68 -3.23
CA GLU A 88 -0.07 3.74 -3.34
C GLU A 88 0.41 2.44 -4.00
N MET A 89 0.30 1.34 -3.27
CA MET A 89 0.47 -0.01 -3.79
C MET A 89 -0.88 -0.59 -4.20
N ILE A 90 -0.98 -1.08 -5.42
CA ILE A 90 -2.15 -1.78 -5.94
C ILE A 90 -1.80 -3.25 -6.14
N PHE A 91 -2.57 -4.13 -5.50
CA PHE A 91 -2.54 -5.56 -5.72
C PHE A 91 -3.82 -6.05 -6.41
N LYS A 92 -3.66 -6.69 -7.57
CA LYS A 92 -4.76 -7.27 -8.36
C LYS A 92 -4.59 -8.80 -8.39
N PRO A 93 -5.23 -9.53 -7.46
CA PRO A 93 -5.11 -10.97 -7.43
C PRO A 93 -5.79 -11.59 -8.66
N ASP A 94 -5.10 -12.54 -9.29
CA ASP A 94 -5.59 -13.42 -10.36
C ASP A 94 -6.46 -14.56 -9.82
N TYR A 95 -6.47 -14.77 -8.50
CA TYR A 95 -7.32 -15.72 -7.79
C TYR A 95 -8.20 -15.04 -6.72
N LYS A 96 -9.15 -15.80 -6.14
CA LYS A 96 -9.95 -15.29 -5.02
C LYS A 96 -9.13 -15.27 -3.73
N LEU A 97 -9.01 -14.12 -3.06
CA LEU A 97 -8.33 -14.05 -1.78
C LEU A 97 -8.98 -14.99 -0.76
N GLN A 98 -8.12 -15.64 0.02
CA GLN A 98 -8.52 -16.60 1.03
C GLN A 98 -8.77 -15.91 2.37
N LYS A 99 -9.39 -16.64 3.28
CA LYS A 99 -9.47 -16.20 4.67
C LYS A 99 -8.08 -16.31 5.29
N GLY A 100 -7.76 -15.42 6.22
CA GLY A 100 -6.47 -15.42 6.90
C GLY A 100 -5.82 -14.04 6.91
N THR A 101 -4.58 -14.01 7.40
CA THR A 101 -3.79 -12.79 7.56
C THR A 101 -2.83 -12.66 6.38
N TYR A 102 -2.91 -11.53 5.71
CA TYR A 102 -1.97 -11.07 4.71
C TYR A 102 -1.03 -10.08 5.37
N THR A 103 0.28 -10.20 5.12
CA THR A 103 1.29 -9.26 5.62
C THR A 103 1.85 -8.47 4.47
N ILE A 104 1.92 -7.15 4.60
CA ILE A 104 2.54 -6.27 3.61
C ILE A 104 3.79 -5.69 4.25
N LYS A 105 4.94 -5.98 3.65
CA LYS A 105 6.23 -5.41 4.02
C LYS A 105 6.59 -4.30 3.04
N ILE A 106 7.16 -3.24 3.59
CA ILE A 106 7.63 -2.07 2.86
C ILE A 106 9.13 -1.99 3.09
N CYS A 107 9.88 -1.93 1.99
CA CYS A 107 11.33 -1.82 2.00
C CYS A 107 11.74 -0.63 1.11
N ASN A 108 12.90 -0.03 1.38
CA ASN A 108 13.58 0.91 0.48
C ASN A 108 14.98 0.38 0.22
N SER A 109 15.26 0.05 -1.03
CA SER A 109 16.42 -0.76 -1.43
C SER A 109 16.58 -2.00 -0.51
N ASP A 110 17.54 -2.00 0.43
CA ASP A 110 17.80 -3.08 1.40
C ASP A 110 17.26 -2.81 2.81
N GLU A 111 16.68 -1.63 3.07
CA GLU A 111 16.21 -1.23 4.39
C GLU A 111 14.72 -1.54 4.58
N TYR A 112 14.38 -2.22 5.68
CA TYR A 112 13.00 -2.46 6.07
C TYR A 112 12.39 -1.20 6.70
N LEU A 113 11.36 -0.65 6.07
CA LEU A 113 10.69 0.57 6.52
C LEU A 113 9.51 0.30 7.47
N GLY A 114 8.88 -0.87 7.34
CA GLY A 114 7.72 -1.23 8.14
C GLY A 114 6.87 -2.32 7.52
N SER A 115 5.84 -2.74 8.25
CA SER A 115 4.84 -3.66 7.74
C SER A 115 3.48 -3.41 8.35
N THR A 116 2.46 -3.83 7.62
CA THR A 116 1.07 -3.84 8.09
C THR A 116 0.41 -5.17 7.76
N GLN A 117 -0.69 -5.47 8.46
CA GLN A 117 -1.41 -6.73 8.31
C GLN A 117 -2.89 -6.49 8.07
N ILE A 118 -3.47 -7.32 7.20
CA ILE A 118 -4.90 -7.34 6.91
C ILE A 118 -5.41 -8.74 7.14
N ARG A 119 -6.52 -8.88 7.87
CA ARG A 119 -7.16 -10.17 8.08
C ARG A 119 -8.54 -10.22 7.46
N PHE A 120 -8.72 -11.13 6.50
CA PHE A 120 -10.04 -11.43 5.94
C PHE A 120 -10.70 -12.59 6.72
N LYS A 121 -11.93 -12.37 7.17
CA LYS A 121 -12.76 -13.37 7.87
C LYS A 121 -13.67 -14.18 6.93
#